data_AF-A0A973QZG2-F1
#
_entry.id   AF-A0A973QZG2-F1
#
_cell.length_a   1.000
_cell.length_b   1.000
_cell.length_c   1.000
_cell.angle_alpha   90.00
_cell.angle_beta   90.00
_cell.angle_gamma   90.00
#
_symmetry.space_group_name_H-M   'P 1'
#
loop_
_entity.id
_entity.type
_entity.pdbx_description
1 polymer ?
#
loop_
_entity_poly.entity_id
_entity_poly.type
_entity_poly.pdbx_seq_one_letter_code
_entity_poly.pdbx_strand_id
1 'polypeptide(L)'
;MHVLSTPSVPADARSYVTSIADTEEQIHAAQRLRYQVFGQEKGARLHTVGDRDVDEFDEVMDHLIVTDTSTDTVVGTYRLLPPGRSERLYSETEFDLRGLPDEIRLSMVEAGRACVHPDHRSGAVINLMWAGLARYVLLSGHRYLAGCASVPLADGGQAAADAWLLGTTRHAAPADVRVLPRDPWMPTRALVAEPGYAALPPLLRGYLRVGAWMCGAPQHERDFDDADFFVLLDTEKMN
;
A
#
# COMPACT_ATOMS: atom_id res chain seq x y z
N MET A 1 -46.02 34.34 5.99
CA MET A 1 -45.40 33.00 6.10
C MET A 1 -44.32 32.92 5.04
N HIS A 2 -43.05 32.98 5.44
CA HIS A 2 -41.93 32.70 4.54
C HIS A 2 -41.67 31.20 4.59
N VAL A 3 -41.95 30.51 3.50
CA VAL A 3 -41.54 29.11 3.32
C VAL A 3 -40.05 29.15 3.05
N LEU A 4 -39.26 28.69 4.02
CA LEU A 4 -37.84 28.43 3.85
C LEU A 4 -37.70 27.22 2.93
N SER A 5 -37.37 27.44 1.66
CA SER A 5 -36.91 26.37 0.78
C SER A 5 -35.58 25.85 1.30
N THR A 6 -35.55 24.58 1.71
CA THR A 6 -34.32 23.83 1.94
C THR A 6 -33.51 23.78 0.64
N PRO A 7 -32.19 24.04 0.67
CA PRO A 7 -31.34 23.84 -0.50
C PRO A 7 -31.35 22.35 -0.88
N SER A 8 -31.61 22.07 -2.15
CA SER A 8 -31.48 20.73 -2.72
C SER A 8 -30.02 20.28 -2.63
N VAL A 9 -29.79 19.12 -2.01
CA VAL A 9 -28.50 18.43 -2.07
C VAL A 9 -28.18 18.18 -3.56
N PRO A 10 -26.97 18.51 -4.07
CA PRO A 10 -26.62 18.23 -5.45
C PRO A 10 -26.72 16.73 -5.73
N ALA A 11 -27.36 16.37 -6.84
CA ALA A 11 -27.61 14.99 -7.26
C ALA A 11 -26.37 14.25 -7.82
N ASP A 12 -25.18 14.48 -7.25
CA ASP A 12 -23.93 13.93 -7.79
C ASP A 12 -22.87 13.63 -6.70
N ALA A 13 -23.30 13.34 -5.47
CA ALA A 13 -22.41 12.86 -4.44
C ALA A 13 -22.14 11.36 -4.66
N ARG A 14 -21.05 11.02 -5.35
CA ARG A 14 -20.56 9.63 -5.41
C ARG A 14 -20.46 9.07 -3.99
N SER A 15 -21.07 7.92 -3.78
CA SER A 15 -21.05 7.21 -2.50
C SER A 15 -20.16 5.99 -2.65
N TYR A 16 -19.35 5.74 -1.64
CA TYR A 16 -18.36 4.68 -1.63
C TYR A 16 -18.57 3.79 -0.41
N VAL A 17 -18.40 2.50 -0.60
CA VAL A 17 -18.45 1.50 0.48
C VAL A 17 -17.17 0.70 0.51
N THR A 18 -16.80 0.22 1.69
CA THR A 18 -15.59 -0.59 1.89
C THR A 18 -15.99 -1.94 2.49
N SER A 19 -15.43 -3.01 1.94
CA SER A 19 -15.64 -4.37 2.41
C SER A 19 -14.39 -5.23 2.16
N ILE A 20 -14.34 -6.39 2.81
CA ILE A 20 -13.49 -7.49 2.36
C ILE A 20 -14.28 -8.25 1.30
N ALA A 21 -13.66 -8.55 0.16
CA ALA A 21 -14.29 -9.33 -0.90
C ALA A 21 -14.66 -10.72 -0.38
N ASP A 22 -15.89 -11.14 -0.62
CA ASP A 22 -16.46 -12.41 -0.18
C ASP A 22 -16.94 -13.31 -1.33
N THR A 23 -16.77 -12.84 -2.57
CA THR A 23 -17.12 -13.55 -3.81
C THR A 23 -15.98 -13.54 -4.81
N GLU A 24 -15.92 -14.56 -5.67
CA GLU A 24 -14.95 -14.64 -6.76
C GLU A 24 -15.06 -13.43 -7.71
N GLU A 25 -16.28 -12.95 -7.97
CA GLU A 25 -16.53 -11.79 -8.83
C GLU A 25 -15.88 -10.51 -8.28
N GLN A 26 -15.95 -10.29 -6.97
CA GLN A 26 -15.31 -9.15 -6.31
C GLN A 26 -13.78 -9.25 -6.34
N ILE A 27 -13.22 -10.45 -6.12
CA ILE A 27 -11.78 -10.69 -6.25
C ILE A 27 -11.34 -10.44 -7.69
N HIS A 28 -12.09 -10.94 -8.68
CA HIS A 28 -11.83 -10.69 -10.10
C HIS A 28 -11.91 -9.20 -10.43
N ALA A 29 -12.85 -8.45 -9.84
CA ALA A 29 -12.94 -7.00 -10.02
C ALA A 29 -11.71 -6.27 -9.46
N ALA A 30 -11.23 -6.65 -8.27
CA ALA A 30 -9.99 -6.11 -7.70
C ALA A 30 -8.76 -6.45 -8.57
N GLN A 31 -8.67 -7.68 -9.08
CA GLN A 31 -7.61 -8.12 -9.99
C GLN A 31 -7.59 -7.32 -11.31
N ARG A 32 -8.77 -7.02 -11.88
CA ARG A 32 -8.89 -6.16 -13.06
C ARG A 32 -8.49 -4.73 -12.78
N LEU A 33 -8.90 -4.18 -11.63
CA LEU A 33 -8.48 -2.84 -11.21
C LEU A 33 -6.94 -2.76 -11.09
N ARG A 34 -6.31 -3.77 -10.49
CA ARG A 34 -4.85 -3.86 -10.41
C ARG A 34 -4.22 -3.93 -11.80
N TYR A 35 -4.73 -4.74 -12.71
CA TYR A 35 -4.23 -4.80 -14.08
C TYR A 35 -4.33 -3.45 -14.80
N GLN A 36 -5.46 -2.74 -14.65
CA GLN A 36 -5.66 -1.40 -15.23
C GLN A 36 -4.63 -0.40 -14.69
N VAL A 37 -4.46 -0.33 -13.36
CA VAL A 37 -3.58 0.67 -12.74
C VAL A 37 -2.11 0.31 -12.91
N PHE A 38 -1.73 -0.93 -12.66
CA PHE A 38 -0.33 -1.35 -12.70
C PHE A 38 0.14 -1.65 -14.12
N GLY A 39 -0.63 -2.41 -14.89
CA GLY A 39 -0.24 -2.82 -16.23
C GLY A 39 -0.48 -1.72 -17.26
N GLN A 40 -1.69 -1.17 -17.34
CA GLN A 40 -2.06 -0.25 -18.41
C GLN A 40 -1.60 1.19 -18.16
N GLU A 41 -1.80 1.71 -16.95
CA GLU A 41 -1.41 3.09 -16.62
C GLU A 41 0.07 3.21 -16.28
N LYS A 42 0.58 2.38 -15.38
CA LYS A 42 1.99 2.41 -14.95
C LYS A 42 2.95 1.71 -15.91
N GLY A 43 2.45 0.85 -16.81
CA GLY A 43 3.29 0.11 -17.76
C GLY A 43 4.11 -1.00 -17.11
N ALA A 44 3.72 -1.47 -15.92
CA ALA A 44 4.44 -2.50 -15.19
C ALA A 44 4.35 -3.86 -15.92
N ARG A 45 5.39 -4.67 -15.77
CA ARG A 45 5.44 -6.04 -16.30
C ARG A 45 4.77 -6.97 -15.30
N LEU A 46 3.52 -7.34 -15.58
CA LEU A 46 2.72 -8.17 -14.67
C LEU A 46 2.64 -9.62 -15.14
N HIS A 47 2.49 -10.52 -14.17
CA HIS A 47 1.92 -11.84 -14.41
C HIS A 47 0.40 -11.69 -14.54
N THR A 48 -0.16 -12.13 -15.68
CA THR A 48 -1.57 -11.87 -15.98
C THR A 48 -2.32 -13.12 -16.43
N VAL A 49 -3.61 -13.15 -16.09
CA VAL A 49 -4.58 -14.13 -16.61
C VAL A 49 -5.70 -13.36 -17.32
N GLY A 50 -5.48 -13.08 -18.60
CA GLY A 50 -6.35 -12.18 -19.37
C GLY A 50 -6.15 -10.73 -18.95
N ASP A 51 -7.20 -10.07 -18.48
CA ASP A 51 -7.24 -8.68 -18.04
C ASP A 51 -7.03 -8.50 -16.53
N ARG A 52 -6.37 -9.47 -15.89
CA ARG A 52 -6.26 -9.58 -14.42
C ARG A 52 -4.82 -9.72 -13.97
N ASP A 53 -4.43 -8.95 -12.96
CA ASP A 53 -3.18 -9.09 -12.19
C ASP A 53 -3.38 -10.21 -11.16
N VAL A 54 -2.74 -11.36 -11.38
CA VAL A 54 -2.93 -12.57 -10.57
C VAL A 54 -1.57 -13.17 -10.23
N ASP A 55 -1.38 -13.51 -8.95
CA ASP A 55 -0.23 -14.27 -8.46
C ASP A 55 -0.65 -15.30 -7.40
N GLU A 56 0.29 -16.13 -6.94
CA GLU A 56 0.03 -17.20 -5.97
C GLU A 56 -0.48 -16.72 -4.61
N PHE A 57 -0.35 -15.43 -4.27
CA PHE A 57 -0.78 -14.89 -2.98
C PHE A 57 -2.27 -14.54 -2.96
N ASP A 58 -2.91 -14.39 -4.12
CA ASP A 58 -4.36 -14.07 -4.19
C ASP A 58 -5.24 -15.14 -3.54
N GLU A 59 -4.78 -16.40 -3.45
CA GLU A 59 -5.55 -17.48 -2.82
C GLU A 59 -5.54 -17.41 -1.28
N VAL A 60 -4.53 -16.78 -0.68
CA VAL A 60 -4.32 -16.73 0.77
C VAL A 60 -4.56 -15.34 1.38
N MET A 61 -4.56 -14.30 0.55
CA MET A 61 -4.80 -12.91 0.97
C MET A 61 -6.27 -12.54 0.91
N ASP A 62 -6.70 -11.78 1.91
CA ASP A 62 -7.99 -11.11 1.86
C ASP A 62 -7.89 -9.87 0.94
N HIS A 63 -8.96 -9.58 0.19
CA HIS A 63 -9.01 -8.42 -0.70
C HIS A 63 -9.91 -7.34 -0.10
N LEU A 64 -9.31 -6.29 0.47
CA LEU A 64 -10.03 -5.09 0.83
C LEU A 64 -10.39 -4.34 -0.46
N ILE A 65 -11.67 -4.01 -0.64
CA ILE A 65 -12.17 -3.30 -1.81
C ILE A 65 -12.94 -2.04 -1.40
N VAL A 66 -12.84 -1.01 -2.24
CA VAL A 66 -13.73 0.15 -2.20
C VAL A 66 -14.57 0.14 -3.47
N THR A 67 -15.88 0.15 -3.31
CA THR A 67 -16.85 0.10 -4.40
C THR A 67 -17.56 1.43 -4.50
N ASP A 68 -17.64 1.99 -5.71
CA ASP A 68 -18.54 3.11 -6.02
C ASP A 68 -19.98 2.56 -6.13
N THR A 69 -20.86 2.98 -5.21
CA THR A 69 -22.23 2.48 -5.14
C THR A 69 -23.12 2.98 -6.27
N SER A 70 -22.69 3.99 -7.03
CA SER A 70 -23.45 4.49 -8.18
C SER A 70 -23.29 3.61 -9.42
N THR A 71 -22.14 2.93 -9.54
CA THR A 71 -21.78 2.10 -10.70
C THR A 71 -21.56 0.64 -10.34
N ASP A 72 -21.62 0.30 -9.05
CA ASP A 72 -21.29 -1.03 -8.51
C ASP A 72 -19.91 -1.53 -8.95
N THR A 73 -18.95 -0.61 -9.06
CA THR A 73 -17.61 -0.90 -9.59
C THR A 73 -16.57 -0.78 -8.47
N VAL A 74 -15.65 -1.75 -8.41
CA VAL A 74 -14.48 -1.68 -7.51
C VAL A 74 -13.50 -0.62 -8.03
N VAL A 75 -13.25 0.41 -7.23
CA VAL A 75 -12.45 1.59 -7.59
C VAL A 75 -11.19 1.76 -6.74
N GLY A 76 -11.05 0.99 -5.66
CA GLY A 76 -9.83 0.94 -4.85
C GLY A 76 -9.65 -0.44 -4.24
N THR A 77 -8.40 -0.86 -4.02
CA THR A 77 -8.14 -2.16 -3.38
C THR A 77 -6.81 -2.21 -2.63
N TYR A 78 -6.77 -3.10 -1.63
CA TYR A 78 -5.57 -3.65 -0.98
C TYR A 78 -5.68 -5.17 -0.94
N ARG A 79 -4.54 -5.86 -0.97
CA ARG A 79 -4.44 -7.23 -0.46
C ARG A 79 -3.89 -7.24 0.96
N LEU A 80 -4.40 -8.15 1.79
CA LEU A 80 -4.07 -8.28 3.20
C LEU A 80 -3.77 -9.74 3.55
N LEU A 81 -2.57 -10.02 4.05
CA LEU A 81 -2.16 -11.32 4.54
C LEU A 81 -2.02 -11.27 6.07
N PRO A 82 -3.00 -11.78 6.83
CA PRO A 82 -2.83 -11.96 8.26
C PRO A 82 -1.90 -13.15 8.56
N PRO A 83 -1.23 -13.16 9.72
CA PRO A 83 -0.34 -14.25 10.12
C PRO A 83 -1.09 -15.59 10.20
N GLY A 84 -0.40 -16.68 9.86
CA GLY A 84 -0.94 -18.04 9.90
C GLY A 84 -1.73 -18.48 8.66
N ARG A 85 -1.96 -17.60 7.67
CA ARG A 85 -2.56 -17.97 6.37
C ARG A 85 -1.57 -18.60 5.40
N SER A 86 -0.28 -18.25 5.51
CA SER A 86 0.79 -18.73 4.63
C SER A 86 2.09 -18.81 5.43
N GLU A 87 2.96 -19.77 5.07
CA GLU A 87 4.33 -19.85 5.58
C GLU A 87 5.25 -18.78 4.97
N ARG A 88 4.87 -18.26 3.79
CA ARG A 88 5.63 -17.28 3.03
C ARG A 88 4.87 -15.96 2.93
N LEU A 89 5.56 -14.85 3.16
CA LEU A 89 5.04 -13.50 2.96
C LEU A 89 5.33 -13.02 1.52
N TYR A 90 4.50 -12.13 0.99
CA TYR A 90 4.73 -11.52 -0.32
C TYR A 90 6.05 -10.77 -0.35
N SER A 91 6.33 -9.93 0.65
CA SER A 91 7.57 -9.17 0.78
C SER A 91 8.81 -10.05 0.85
N GLU A 92 8.71 -11.37 1.06
CA GLU A 92 9.87 -12.28 0.96
C GLU A 92 10.32 -12.55 -0.49
N THR A 93 9.54 -12.17 -1.50
CA THR A 93 9.98 -12.13 -2.91
C THR A 93 11.03 -11.05 -3.13
N GLU A 94 10.95 -9.95 -2.38
CA GLU A 94 11.76 -8.74 -2.52
C GLU A 94 12.83 -8.60 -1.42
N PHE A 95 12.53 -9.09 -0.21
CA PHE A 95 13.36 -8.91 0.97
C PHE A 95 13.69 -10.24 1.67
N ASP A 96 14.81 -10.25 2.37
CA ASP A 96 15.11 -11.17 3.44
C ASP A 96 14.62 -10.58 4.77
N LEU A 97 13.57 -11.21 5.31
CA LEU A 97 12.86 -10.77 6.51
C LEU A 97 13.35 -11.46 7.79
N ARG A 98 14.47 -12.20 7.76
CA ARG A 98 15.01 -12.92 8.94
C ARG A 98 15.43 -11.99 10.09
N GLY A 99 15.66 -10.71 9.81
CA GLY A 99 15.97 -9.70 10.83
C GLY A 99 14.75 -9.09 11.51
N LEU A 100 13.54 -9.57 11.22
CA LEU A 100 12.34 -9.20 11.97
C LEU A 100 12.16 -10.14 13.17
N PRO A 101 11.96 -9.61 14.39
CA PRO A 101 11.59 -10.41 15.56
C PRO A 101 10.32 -11.23 15.33
N ASP A 102 10.27 -12.44 15.91
CA ASP A 102 9.10 -13.33 15.82
C ASP A 102 7.83 -12.64 16.36
N GLU A 103 7.94 -11.83 17.41
CA GLU A 103 6.81 -11.07 17.96
C GLU A 103 6.19 -10.10 16.94
N ILE A 104 7.00 -9.55 16.03
CA ILE A 104 6.50 -8.72 14.93
C ILE A 104 5.92 -9.64 13.86
N ARG A 105 6.70 -10.61 13.35
CA ARG A 105 6.26 -11.48 12.24
C ARG A 105 4.95 -12.21 12.54
N LEU A 106 4.77 -12.71 13.75
CA LEU A 106 3.58 -13.49 14.15
C LEU A 106 2.36 -12.60 14.47
N SER A 107 2.53 -11.28 14.53
CA SER A 107 1.48 -10.32 14.86
C SER A 107 1.32 -9.21 13.81
N MET A 108 1.82 -9.46 12.60
CA MET A 108 1.86 -8.50 11.50
C MET A 108 0.91 -8.90 10.38
N VAL A 109 0.02 -8.00 10.00
CA VAL A 109 -0.72 -8.07 8.73
C VAL A 109 0.17 -7.46 7.65
N GLU A 110 0.48 -8.24 6.63
CA GLU A 110 1.14 -7.72 5.44
C GLU A 110 0.09 -7.14 4.49
N ALA A 111 0.32 -5.95 3.98
CA ALA A 111 -0.52 -5.25 3.03
C ALA A 111 0.24 -4.94 1.76
N GLY A 112 -0.41 -5.12 0.61
CA GLY A 112 0.22 -4.89 -0.69
C GLY A 112 -0.78 -4.63 -1.79
N ARG A 113 -0.24 -4.41 -3.01
CA ARG A 113 -1.01 -4.19 -4.25
C ARG A 113 -2.08 -3.10 -4.12
N ALA A 114 -1.74 -2.04 -3.37
CA ALA A 114 -2.63 -0.91 -3.15
C ALA A 114 -2.81 -0.10 -4.44
N CYS A 115 -4.03 0.08 -4.92
CA CYS A 115 -4.31 0.98 -6.04
C CYS A 115 -5.70 1.60 -5.99
N VAL A 116 -5.86 2.72 -6.71
CA VAL A 116 -7.12 3.44 -6.89
C VAL A 116 -7.25 3.81 -8.35
N HIS A 117 -8.43 3.55 -8.91
CA HIS A 117 -8.79 3.90 -10.28
C HIS A 117 -8.56 5.40 -10.52
N PRO A 118 -7.95 5.82 -11.64
CA PRO A 118 -7.61 7.23 -11.92
C PRO A 118 -8.75 8.21 -11.65
N ASP A 119 -9.96 7.89 -12.13
CA ASP A 119 -11.15 8.74 -12.00
C ASP A 119 -11.74 8.82 -10.59
N HIS A 120 -11.19 8.08 -9.64
CA HIS A 120 -11.65 7.98 -8.24
C HIS A 120 -10.58 8.36 -7.22
N ARG A 121 -9.40 8.81 -7.67
CA ARG A 121 -8.29 9.28 -6.81
C ARG A 121 -8.69 10.56 -6.06
N SER A 122 -9.36 10.35 -4.95
CA SER A 122 -9.94 11.38 -4.11
C SER A 122 -9.63 11.10 -2.64
N GLY A 123 -9.67 12.14 -1.81
CA GLY A 123 -9.50 11.98 -0.37
C GLY A 123 -10.54 11.03 0.24
N ALA A 124 -11.75 10.97 -0.32
CA ALA A 124 -12.80 10.07 0.15
C ALA A 124 -12.42 8.59 0.01
N VAL A 125 -12.01 8.16 -1.19
CA VAL A 125 -11.62 6.76 -1.44
C VAL A 125 -10.37 6.39 -0.64
N ILE A 126 -9.36 7.27 -0.61
CA ILE A 126 -8.14 7.02 0.16
C ILE A 126 -8.47 6.88 1.65
N ASN A 127 -9.26 7.80 2.23
CA ASN A 127 -9.64 7.73 3.64
C ASN A 127 -10.42 6.45 3.97
N LEU A 128 -11.29 6.00 3.07
CA LEU A 128 -12.02 4.75 3.23
C LEU A 128 -11.11 3.52 3.18
N MET A 129 -10.14 3.48 2.26
CA MET A 129 -9.15 2.39 2.22
C MET A 129 -8.33 2.35 3.51
N TRP A 130 -7.87 3.51 3.99
CA TRP A 130 -7.12 3.61 5.25
C TRP A 130 -7.97 3.24 6.48
N ALA A 131 -9.23 3.67 6.53
CA ALA A 131 -10.16 3.28 7.59
C ALA A 131 -10.47 1.77 7.57
N GLY A 132 -10.63 1.19 6.37
CA GLY A 132 -10.81 -0.24 6.17
C GLY A 132 -9.60 -1.04 6.64
N LEU A 133 -8.39 -0.59 6.27
CA LEU A 133 -7.12 -1.18 6.68
C LEU A 133 -6.95 -1.15 8.21
N ALA A 134 -7.15 0.02 8.82
CA ALA A 134 -7.06 0.18 10.27
C ALA A 134 -8.10 -0.69 11.00
N ARG A 135 -9.34 -0.73 10.50
CA ARG A 135 -10.40 -1.59 11.05
C ARG A 135 -10.04 -3.06 10.92
N TYR A 136 -9.47 -3.50 9.80
CA TYR A 136 -9.05 -4.88 9.59
C TYR A 136 -7.99 -5.29 10.61
N VAL A 137 -6.91 -4.51 10.76
CA VAL A 137 -5.84 -4.79 11.73
C VAL A 137 -6.39 -4.83 13.16
N LEU A 138 -7.21 -3.86 13.53
CA LEU A 138 -7.83 -3.81 14.86
C LEU A 138 -8.74 -5.01 15.15
N LEU A 139 -9.63 -5.37 14.23
CA LEU A 139 -10.60 -6.45 14.43
C LEU A 139 -10.00 -7.84 14.33
N SER A 140 -8.90 -8.00 13.60
CA SER A 140 -8.13 -9.25 13.54
C SER A 140 -7.26 -9.48 14.78
N GLY A 141 -7.12 -8.47 15.65
CA GLY A 141 -6.33 -8.57 16.89
C GLY A 141 -4.82 -8.52 16.64
N HIS A 142 -4.40 -8.04 15.48
CA HIS A 142 -2.99 -7.87 15.14
C HIS A 142 -2.52 -6.45 15.48
N ARG A 143 -1.21 -6.32 15.69
CA ARG A 143 -0.57 -5.09 16.16
C ARG A 143 0.21 -4.38 15.07
N TYR A 144 0.79 -5.14 14.15
CA TYR A 144 1.66 -4.57 13.14
C TYR A 144 0.97 -4.58 11.78
N LEU A 145 1.22 -3.53 11.03
CA LEU A 145 0.92 -3.47 9.60
C LEU A 145 2.25 -3.29 8.87
N ALA A 146 2.52 -4.12 7.86
CA ALA A 146 3.72 -3.96 7.06
C ALA A 146 3.48 -4.20 5.58
N GLY A 147 4.48 -3.89 4.77
CA GLY A 147 4.49 -4.23 3.35
C GLY A 147 5.47 -3.39 2.57
N CYS A 148 5.48 -3.59 1.26
CA CYS A 148 6.31 -2.84 0.34
C CYS A 148 5.62 -1.53 -0.06
N ALA A 149 6.28 -0.41 0.21
CA ALA A 149 5.86 0.90 -0.25
C ALA A 149 6.78 1.37 -1.38
N SER A 150 6.24 1.36 -2.59
CA SER A 150 6.98 1.63 -3.82
C SER A 150 7.14 3.12 -4.10
N VAL A 151 8.34 3.52 -4.53
CA VAL A 151 8.69 4.88 -4.95
C VAL A 151 9.20 4.87 -6.40
N PRO A 152 8.48 5.50 -7.35
CA PRO A 152 8.89 5.49 -8.75
C PRO A 152 10.26 6.11 -9.01
N LEU A 153 11.00 5.50 -9.93
CA LEU A 153 12.33 5.95 -10.36
C LEU A 153 12.31 6.84 -11.60
N ALA A 154 11.12 7.12 -12.15
CA ALA A 154 10.92 7.93 -13.36
C ALA A 154 11.53 9.35 -13.28
N ASP A 155 11.78 9.89 -12.08
CA ASP A 155 12.44 11.18 -11.86
C ASP A 155 13.99 11.09 -11.77
N GLY A 156 14.55 9.96 -12.23
CA GLY A 156 15.97 9.63 -12.07
C GLY A 156 16.32 9.21 -10.63
N GLY A 157 15.33 8.81 -9.84
CA GLY A 157 15.50 8.33 -8.47
C GLY A 157 15.67 9.43 -7.42
N GLN A 158 15.20 10.67 -7.66
CA GLN A 158 15.20 11.72 -6.63
C GLN A 158 14.27 11.34 -5.48
N ALA A 159 13.02 10.99 -5.77
CA ALA A 159 12.04 10.64 -4.76
C ALA A 159 12.52 9.43 -3.92
N ALA A 160 13.11 8.42 -4.55
CA ALA A 160 13.67 7.26 -3.86
C ALA A 160 14.88 7.63 -2.99
N ALA A 161 15.76 8.51 -3.46
CA ALA A 161 16.88 9.03 -2.67
C ALA A 161 16.40 9.81 -1.44
N ASP A 162 15.37 10.66 -1.59
CA ASP A 162 14.77 11.42 -0.48
C ASP A 162 14.07 10.50 0.53
N ALA A 163 13.34 9.51 0.03
CA ALA A 163 12.72 8.46 0.84
C ALA A 163 13.77 7.70 1.65
N TRP A 164 14.87 7.31 1.02
CA TRP A 164 15.94 6.58 1.68
C TRP A 164 16.65 7.41 2.75
N LEU A 165 16.87 8.69 2.50
CA LEU A 165 17.42 9.60 3.50
C LEU A 165 16.46 9.79 4.68
N LEU A 166 15.15 9.91 4.44
CA LEU A 166 14.14 9.92 5.51
C LEU A 166 14.15 8.63 6.32
N GLY A 167 14.22 7.47 5.64
CA GLY A 167 14.26 6.15 6.25
C GLY A 167 15.51 5.84 7.06
N THR A 168 16.60 6.58 6.84
CA THR A 168 17.85 6.42 7.60
C THR A 168 18.02 7.47 8.69
N THR A 169 17.23 8.55 8.68
CA THR A 169 17.38 9.68 9.62
C THR A 169 16.19 9.90 10.55
N ARG A 170 14.96 9.94 10.01
CA ARG A 170 13.74 10.31 10.77
C ARG A 170 12.79 9.15 10.99
N HIS A 171 12.77 8.19 10.07
CA HIS A 171 11.85 7.06 10.04
C HIS A 171 12.57 5.71 10.09
N ALA A 172 13.80 5.68 10.59
CA ALA A 172 14.54 4.43 10.75
C ALA A 172 13.87 3.56 11.82
N ALA A 173 13.67 2.28 11.52
CA ALA A 173 13.23 1.32 12.52
C ALA A 173 14.28 1.15 13.65
N PRO A 174 13.93 0.58 14.81
CA PRO A 174 14.89 0.11 15.82
C PRO A 174 15.95 -0.84 15.24
N ALA A 175 17.17 -0.86 15.79
CA ALA A 175 18.31 -1.56 15.19
C ALA A 175 18.12 -3.08 15.02
N ASP A 176 17.29 -3.67 15.88
CA ASP A 176 16.87 -5.08 15.90
C ASP A 176 15.67 -5.39 15.01
N VAL A 177 15.12 -4.37 14.33
CA VAL A 177 14.03 -4.51 13.35
C VAL A 177 14.58 -4.11 11.98
N ARG A 178 15.18 -5.06 11.28
CA ARG A 178 15.82 -4.82 9.98
C ARG A 178 15.50 -5.90 8.95
N VAL A 179 15.40 -5.49 7.70
CA VAL A 179 15.29 -6.38 6.55
C VAL A 179 16.39 -6.05 5.54
N LEU A 180 16.73 -7.01 4.69
CA LEU A 180 17.71 -6.82 3.63
C LEU A 180 17.03 -6.99 2.27
N PRO A 181 17.18 -6.05 1.32
CA PRO A 181 16.68 -6.26 -0.04
C PRO A 181 17.46 -7.38 -0.72
N ARG A 182 16.80 -8.12 -1.62
CA ARG A 182 17.44 -9.16 -2.43
C ARG A 182 18.21 -8.60 -3.62
N ASP A 183 17.71 -7.51 -4.21
CA ASP A 183 18.37 -6.69 -5.24
C ASP A 183 18.35 -5.23 -4.77
N PRO A 184 19.38 -4.75 -4.04
CA PRO A 184 19.37 -3.40 -3.47
C PRO A 184 19.35 -2.32 -4.56
N TRP A 185 18.44 -1.36 -4.44
CA TRP A 185 18.52 -0.12 -5.20
C TRP A 185 19.56 0.82 -4.57
N MET A 186 20.41 1.42 -5.40
CA MET A 186 21.41 2.39 -4.96
C MET A 186 21.22 3.72 -5.68
N PRO A 187 21.24 4.86 -4.96
CA PRO A 187 21.19 6.16 -5.59
C PRO A 187 22.47 6.38 -6.40
N THR A 188 22.31 6.87 -7.64
CA THR A 188 23.43 7.17 -8.54
C THR A 188 24.17 8.47 -8.18
N ARG A 189 23.53 9.31 -7.36
CA ARG A 189 24.08 10.56 -6.82
C ARG A 189 24.22 10.48 -5.31
N ALA A 190 25.16 11.24 -4.77
CA ALA A 190 25.31 11.38 -3.33
C ALA A 190 24.05 11.98 -2.70
N LEU A 191 23.65 11.45 -1.54
CA LEU A 191 22.57 11.98 -0.72
C LEU A 191 23.12 13.18 0.07
N VAL A 192 23.02 14.40 -0.49
CA VAL A 192 23.63 15.61 0.10
C VAL A 192 22.63 16.67 0.54
N ALA A 193 21.33 16.42 0.36
CA ALA A 193 20.27 17.39 0.65
C ALA A 193 19.53 17.10 1.96
N GLU A 194 18.88 18.11 2.53
CA GLU A 194 17.91 17.92 3.61
C GLU A 194 16.72 17.09 3.08
N PRO A 195 16.33 16.01 3.76
CA PRO A 195 15.27 15.13 3.28
C PRO A 195 13.91 15.83 3.23
N GLY A 196 13.25 15.79 2.07
CA GLY A 196 11.93 16.38 1.85
C GLY A 196 10.82 15.34 1.69
N TYR A 197 9.64 15.62 2.25
CA TYR A 197 8.46 14.77 2.08
C TYR A 197 7.68 15.05 0.78
N ALA A 198 8.03 16.12 0.06
CA ALA A 198 7.23 16.63 -1.05
C ALA A 198 7.20 15.64 -2.24
N ALA A 199 8.36 15.08 -2.58
CA ALA A 199 8.51 14.13 -3.69
C ALA A 199 8.00 12.71 -3.38
N LEU A 200 7.68 12.41 -2.11
CA LEU A 200 7.22 11.08 -1.75
C LEU A 200 5.84 10.75 -2.36
N PRO A 201 5.63 9.50 -2.78
CA PRO A 201 4.30 9.00 -3.11
C PRO A 201 3.32 9.25 -1.96
N PRO A 202 2.05 9.61 -2.26
CA PRO A 202 1.05 9.90 -1.23
C PRO A 202 0.88 8.79 -0.20
N LEU A 203 0.98 7.54 -0.64
CA LEU A 203 0.80 6.38 0.23
C LEU A 203 1.93 6.25 1.26
N LEU A 204 3.18 6.25 0.81
CA LEU A 204 4.35 6.21 1.69
C LEU A 204 4.34 7.39 2.67
N ARG A 205 4.07 8.61 2.17
CA ARG A 205 3.93 9.80 3.03
C ARG A 205 2.82 9.64 4.07
N GLY A 206 1.74 8.92 3.75
CA GLY A 206 0.69 8.56 4.70
C GLY A 206 1.23 7.69 5.82
N TYR A 207 1.94 6.61 5.49
CA TYR A 207 2.53 5.69 6.47
C TYR A 207 3.53 6.40 7.39
N LEU A 208 4.43 7.19 6.83
CA LEU A 208 5.41 7.94 7.62
C LEU A 208 4.76 8.99 8.54
N ARG A 209 3.63 9.58 8.13
CA ARG A 209 2.89 10.55 8.95
C ARG A 209 2.33 9.90 10.22
N VAL A 210 1.84 8.67 10.12
CA VAL A 210 1.29 7.92 11.26
C VAL A 210 2.36 7.19 12.07
N GLY A 211 3.65 7.40 11.77
CA GLY A 211 4.76 6.88 12.58
C GLY A 211 5.34 5.55 12.09
N ALA A 212 5.04 5.13 10.87
CA ALA A 212 5.64 3.91 10.31
C ALA A 212 7.16 4.07 10.11
N TRP A 213 7.89 2.98 10.30
CA TRP A 213 9.31 2.89 10.08
C TRP A 213 9.65 2.31 8.70
N MET A 214 10.80 2.70 8.16
CA MET A 214 11.49 1.99 7.09
C MET A 214 12.54 1.05 7.70
N CYS A 215 12.48 -0.22 7.33
CA CYS A 215 13.23 -1.28 8.01
C CYS A 215 14.54 -1.66 7.32
N GLY A 216 14.97 -0.96 6.27
CA GLY A 216 16.19 -1.32 5.55
C GLY A 216 16.32 -0.61 4.22
N ALA A 217 17.41 -0.92 3.51
CA ALA A 217 17.67 -0.38 2.18
C ALA A 217 16.57 -0.78 1.20
N PRO A 218 16.24 0.07 0.21
CA PRO A 218 15.20 -0.25 -0.75
C PRO A 218 15.60 -1.38 -1.68
N GLN A 219 14.62 -2.17 -2.07
CA GLN A 219 14.67 -3.13 -3.17
C GLN A 219 14.54 -2.39 -4.50
N HIS A 220 15.26 -2.82 -5.52
CA HIS A 220 15.06 -2.37 -6.90
C HIS A 220 13.99 -3.26 -7.55
N GLU A 221 12.77 -2.74 -7.67
CA GLU A 221 11.67 -3.44 -8.33
C GLU A 221 11.64 -3.08 -9.82
N ARG A 222 12.21 -3.98 -10.64
CA ARG A 222 12.48 -3.72 -12.05
C ARG A 222 11.24 -3.84 -12.92
N ASP A 223 10.24 -4.60 -12.50
CA ASP A 223 9.01 -4.77 -13.27
C ASP A 223 8.12 -3.53 -13.19
N PHE A 224 8.30 -2.70 -12.15
CA PHE A 224 7.61 -1.43 -11.97
C PHE A 224 8.49 -0.19 -12.21
N ASP A 225 9.82 -0.36 -12.29
CA ASP A 225 10.80 0.74 -12.23
C ASP A 225 10.64 1.59 -10.97
N ASP A 226 10.47 0.89 -9.84
CA ASP A 226 10.26 1.47 -8.51
C ASP A 226 11.42 1.08 -7.57
N ALA A 227 11.65 1.91 -6.55
CA ALA A 227 12.40 1.54 -5.35
C ALA A 227 11.41 1.20 -4.24
N ASP A 228 11.41 -0.05 -3.80
CA ASP A 228 10.47 -0.55 -2.82
C ASP A 228 11.09 -0.51 -1.43
N PHE A 229 10.36 0.06 -0.47
CA PHE A 229 10.77 0.13 0.93
C PHE A 229 9.89 -0.78 1.76
N PHE A 230 10.50 -1.67 2.55
CA PHE A 230 9.75 -2.40 3.56
C PHE A 230 9.38 -1.44 4.70
N VAL A 231 8.09 -1.16 4.81
CA VAL A 231 7.52 -0.25 5.80
C VAL A 231 6.81 -1.06 6.88
N LEU A 232 6.99 -0.67 8.14
CA LEU A 232 6.37 -1.31 9.31
C LEU A 232 5.74 -0.25 10.21
N LEU A 233 4.46 -0.41 10.51
CA LEU A 233 3.71 0.40 11.46
C LEU A 233 3.37 -0.43 12.70
N ASP A 234 3.75 0.07 13.87
CA ASP A 234 3.26 -0.42 15.17
C ASP A 234 1.99 0.38 15.53
N THR A 235 0.81 -0.26 15.48
CA THR A 235 -0.45 0.45 15.73
C THR A 235 -0.59 0.97 17.16
N GLU A 236 0.24 0.50 18.09
CA GLU A 236 0.26 1.00 19.47
C GLU A 236 1.15 2.24 19.65
N LYS A 237 1.98 2.59 18.67
CA LYS A 237 2.93 3.71 18.72
C LYS A 237 2.68 4.77 17.65
N MET A 238 1.43 4.88 17.19
CA MET A 238 1.03 5.89 16.22
C MET A 238 1.18 7.32 16.78
N ASN A 239 1.55 8.27 15.91
CA ASN A 239 1.70 9.69 16.25
C ASN A 239 0.39 10.40 16.62
#